data_AF-A0A9P6E9E7-F1
#
_entry.id   AF-A0A9P6E9E7-F1
#
_cell.length_a   1.000
_cell.length_b   1.000
_cell.length_c   1.000
_cell.angle_alpha   90.00
_cell.angle_beta   90.00
_cell.angle_gamma   90.00
#
_symmetry.space_group_name_H-M   'P 1'
#
loop_
_entity.id
_entity.type
_entity.pdbx_description
1 polymer ?
#
loop_
_entity_poly.entity_id
_entity_poly.type
_entity_poly.pdbx_seq_one_letter_code
_entity_poly.pdbx_strand_id
1 'polypeptide(L)'
;FIVDLPVGEKKKVHQIAADAAQTWQSMTKEEQVAYTAPLLKDIEELCEMKKLSIHNVPMASFNDATTSLGHIEDEIRALHARTGTEVMLVAVRSDVDDYLRPLTIFSSERCLNFFRVGCNMELTRFAIRFEAYCVSGIDGVARNYVQETVQMKSEVASLIAAQLAAGCKVRISYQDFDRAITLKHSVVLEGWPLDKFCSPSDIPTRNDITILREAFRSGRARFRRLSTKEYEDW
;
A
#
# COMPACT_ATOMS: atom_id res chain seq x y z
N PHE A 1 -0.85 47.88 4.00
CA PHE A 1 -2.06 48.40 4.66
C PHE A 1 -2.60 47.39 5.64
N ILE A 2 -2.15 47.46 6.90
CA ILE A 2 -2.90 46.83 7.98
C ILE A 2 -4.02 47.82 8.28
N VAL A 3 -5.25 47.48 7.90
CA VAL A 3 -6.42 48.28 8.28
C VAL A 3 -6.71 47.90 9.72
N ASP A 4 -6.34 48.78 10.66
CA ASP A 4 -6.76 48.65 12.05
C ASP A 4 -8.28 48.83 12.11
N LEU A 5 -8.98 47.71 11.99
CA LEU A 5 -10.42 47.66 12.17
C LEU A 5 -10.70 47.71 13.68
N PRO A 6 -11.58 48.61 14.15
CA PRO A 6 -12.00 48.60 15.55
C PRO A 6 -12.59 47.23 15.91
N VAL A 7 -12.27 46.76 17.12
CA VAL A 7 -12.62 45.42 17.60
C VAL A 7 -14.13 45.19 17.45
N GLY A 8 -14.52 44.36 16.47
CA GLY A 8 -15.91 43.97 16.22
C GLY A 8 -16.42 44.16 14.78
N GLU A 9 -15.77 44.97 13.94
CA GLU A 9 -16.20 45.17 12.55
C GLU A 9 -15.52 44.20 11.56
N LYS A 10 -16.33 43.47 10.80
CA LYS A 10 -15.87 42.58 9.72
C LYS A 10 -16.17 43.21 8.35
N LYS A 11 -15.17 43.84 7.73
CA LYS A 11 -15.25 44.26 6.32
C LYS A 11 -14.91 43.09 5.39
N LYS A 12 -15.55 43.03 4.22
CA LYS A 12 -15.21 42.04 3.19
C LYS A 12 -13.90 42.45 2.49
N VAL A 13 -13.11 41.46 2.06
CA VAL A 13 -11.77 41.66 1.47
C VAL A 13 -11.74 42.70 0.33
N HIS A 14 -12.76 42.71 -0.54
CA HIS A 14 -12.83 43.68 -1.65
C HIS A 14 -13.04 45.14 -1.18
N GLN A 15 -13.70 45.35 -0.04
CA GLN A 15 -13.93 46.68 0.54
C GLN A 15 -12.64 47.20 1.18
N ILE A 16 -11.91 46.31 1.87
CA ILE A 16 -10.59 46.61 2.44
C ILE A 16 -9.59 46.98 1.32
N ALA A 17 -9.63 46.25 0.20
CA ALA A 17 -8.77 46.54 -0.94
C ALA A 17 -9.11 47.89 -1.61
N ALA A 18 -10.40 48.23 -1.72
CA ALA A 18 -10.84 49.52 -2.26
C ALA A 18 -10.42 50.69 -1.35
N ASP A 19 -10.63 50.57 -0.04
CA ASP A 19 -10.23 51.58 0.96
C ASP A 19 -8.70 51.80 0.95
N ALA A 20 -7.93 50.70 0.87
CA ALA A 20 -6.47 50.75 0.78
C ALA A 20 -5.98 51.41 -0.52
N ALA A 21 -6.63 51.11 -1.65
CA ALA A 21 -6.29 51.71 -2.95
C ALA A 21 -6.57 53.22 -2.97
N GLN A 22 -7.70 53.65 -2.40
CA GLN A 22 -8.04 55.06 -2.30
C GLN A 22 -7.06 55.80 -1.38
N THR A 23 -6.72 55.20 -0.24
CA THR A 23 -5.74 55.76 0.70
C THR A 23 -4.36 55.89 0.05
N TRP A 24 -3.93 54.88 -0.71
CA TRP A 24 -2.68 54.92 -1.47
C TRP A 24 -2.64 56.03 -2.52
N GLN A 25 -3.75 56.24 -3.24
CA GLN A 25 -3.87 57.29 -4.25
C GLN A 25 -3.87 58.70 -3.65
N SER A 26 -4.31 58.85 -2.40
CA SER A 26 -4.27 60.13 -1.68
C SER A 26 -2.91 60.48 -1.06
N MET A 27 -1.97 59.53 -0.98
CA MET A 27 -0.63 59.75 -0.43
C MET A 27 0.29 60.41 -1.45
N THR A 28 1.21 61.24 -0.96
CA THR A 28 2.31 61.79 -1.76
C THR A 28 3.35 60.69 -2.07
N LYS A 29 4.20 60.93 -3.07
CA LYS A 29 5.23 59.94 -3.46
C LYS A 29 6.21 59.66 -2.33
N GLU A 30 6.53 60.68 -1.55
CA GLU A 30 7.42 60.61 -0.40
C GLU A 30 6.82 59.75 0.72
N GLU A 31 5.51 59.87 0.98
CA GLU A 31 4.78 59.05 1.95
C GLU A 31 4.65 57.59 1.48
N GLN A 32 4.41 57.36 0.19
CA GLN A 32 4.38 56.02 -0.40
C GLN A 32 5.72 55.30 -0.25
N VAL A 33 6.84 56.01 -0.46
CA VAL A 33 8.20 55.45 -0.29
C VAL A 33 8.48 55.16 1.18
N ALA A 34 8.17 56.08 2.09
CA ALA A 34 8.35 55.88 3.53
C ALA A 34 7.52 54.70 4.06
N TYR A 35 6.32 54.49 3.51
CA TYR A 35 5.45 53.37 3.87
C TYR A 35 5.93 52.03 3.30
N THR A 36 6.48 52.03 2.09
CA THR A 36 6.92 50.80 1.40
C THR A 36 8.30 50.33 1.86
N ALA A 37 9.16 51.24 2.33
CA ALA A 37 10.51 50.93 2.81
C ALA A 37 10.58 49.83 3.89
N PRO A 38 9.77 49.83 4.97
CA PRO A 38 9.76 48.72 5.93
C PRO A 38 9.16 47.44 5.35
N LEU A 39 8.12 47.54 4.50
CA LEU A 39 7.47 46.39 3.85
C LEU A 39 8.40 45.66 2.88
N LEU A 40 9.30 46.39 2.22
CA LEU A 40 10.33 45.82 1.36
C LEU A 40 11.27 44.91 2.14
N LYS A 41 11.64 45.32 3.35
CA LYS A 41 12.46 44.51 4.25
C LYS A 41 11.74 43.23 4.69
N ASP A 42 10.45 43.33 5.03
CA ASP A 42 9.63 42.16 5.36
C ASP A 42 9.51 41.20 4.16
N ILE A 43 9.35 41.73 2.94
CA ILE A 43 9.32 40.95 1.70
C ILE A 43 10.68 40.28 1.43
N GLU A 44 11.78 40.98 1.65
CA GLU A 44 13.14 40.44 1.54
C GLU A 44 13.37 39.31 2.56
N GLU A 45 12.95 39.50 3.81
CA GLU A 45 13.01 38.47 4.86
C GLU A 45 12.14 37.25 4.51
N LEU A 46 10.94 37.44 3.95
CA LEU A 46 10.09 36.36 3.44
C LEU A 46 10.71 35.63 2.24
N CYS A 47 11.39 36.36 1.36
CA CYS A 47 12.14 35.79 0.24
C CYS A 47 13.34 34.96 0.72
N GLU A 48 14.09 35.44 1.71
CA GLU A 48 15.18 34.70 2.36
C GLU A 48 14.67 33.47 3.12
N MET A 49 13.54 33.58 3.82
CA MET A 49 12.86 32.43 4.43
C MET A 49 12.44 31.37 3.40
N LYS A 50 11.97 31.80 2.21
CA LYS A 50 11.67 30.88 1.10
C LYS A 50 12.93 30.21 0.54
N LYS A 51 14.07 30.91 0.49
CA LYS A 51 15.35 30.33 0.07
C LYS A 51 15.89 29.31 1.07
N LEU A 52 15.63 29.50 2.37
CA LEU A 52 16.04 28.59 3.45
C LEU A 52 15.01 27.49 3.77
N SER A 53 13.83 27.51 3.12
CA SER A 53 12.78 26.51 3.33
C SER A 53 13.16 25.16 2.72
N ILE A 54 13.16 24.12 3.55
CA ILE A 54 13.47 22.75 3.16
C ILE A 54 12.47 22.30 2.08
N HIS A 55 13.01 21.84 0.95
CA HIS A 55 12.34 21.65 -0.34
C HIS A 55 10.94 20.98 -0.30
N ASN A 56 9.93 21.75 -0.70
CA ASN A 56 8.57 21.27 -1.08
C ASN A 56 8.54 20.46 -2.39
N VAL A 57 9.69 20.11 -2.97
CA VAL A 57 9.79 19.50 -4.31
C VAL A 57 9.06 18.14 -4.38
N PRO A 58 9.20 17.22 -3.40
CA PRO A 58 8.48 15.94 -3.45
C PRO A 58 6.97 16.11 -3.26
N MET A 59 6.54 16.99 -2.35
CA MET A 59 5.11 17.24 -2.10
C MET A 59 4.43 17.95 -3.29
N ALA A 60 5.13 18.90 -3.92
CA ALA A 60 4.64 19.56 -5.12
C ALA A 60 4.51 18.56 -6.29
N SER A 61 5.51 17.71 -6.49
CA SER A 61 5.49 16.65 -7.51
C SER A 61 4.36 15.65 -7.25
N PHE A 62 4.13 15.26 -5.99
CA PHE A 62 3.03 14.40 -5.60
C PHE A 62 1.66 15.02 -5.90
N ASN A 63 1.45 16.29 -5.53
CA ASN A 63 0.19 16.99 -5.77
C ASN A 63 -0.08 17.18 -7.27
N ASP A 64 0.95 17.48 -8.05
CA ASP A 64 0.87 17.60 -9.51
C ASP A 64 0.51 16.27 -10.16
N ALA A 65 1.21 15.19 -9.80
CA ALA A 65 0.93 13.84 -10.28
C ALA A 65 -0.50 13.41 -9.92
N THR A 66 -0.93 13.63 -8.68
CA THR A 66 -2.28 13.25 -8.22
C THR A 66 -3.37 14.01 -8.98
N THR A 67 -3.19 15.31 -9.18
CA THR A 67 -4.15 16.14 -9.92
C THR A 67 -4.23 15.70 -11.38
N SER A 68 -3.08 15.51 -12.03
CA SER A 68 -2.99 15.07 -13.42
C SER A 68 -3.60 13.69 -13.63
N LEU A 69 -3.33 12.74 -12.72
CA LEU A 69 -3.90 11.39 -12.76
C LEU A 69 -5.42 11.40 -12.54
N GLY A 70 -5.94 12.31 -11.71
CA GLY A 70 -7.38 12.51 -11.56
C GLY A 70 -8.06 12.93 -12.86
N HIS A 71 -7.47 13.90 -13.58
CA HIS A 71 -8.00 14.29 -14.90
C HIS A 71 -7.92 13.15 -15.92
N ILE A 72 -6.85 12.35 -15.91
CA ILE A 72 -6.71 11.18 -16.78
C ILE A 72 -7.77 10.13 -16.46
N GLU A 73 -8.12 9.93 -15.19
CA GLU A 73 -9.18 9.01 -14.78
C GLU A 73 -10.54 9.43 -15.35
N ASP A 74 -10.88 10.72 -15.26
CA ASP A 74 -12.12 11.24 -15.82
C ASP A 74 -12.17 11.05 -17.34
N GLU A 75 -11.06 11.30 -18.05
CA GLU A 75 -10.95 11.06 -19.49
C GLU A 75 -11.05 9.58 -19.86
N ILE A 76 -10.45 8.68 -19.08
CA ILE A 76 -10.55 7.23 -19.28
C ILE A 76 -12.01 6.77 -19.16
N ARG A 77 -12.73 7.25 -18.15
CA ARG A 77 -14.15 6.93 -17.96
C ARG A 77 -15.01 7.50 -19.08
N ALA A 78 -14.76 8.75 -19.49
CA ALA A 78 -15.47 9.38 -20.59
C ALA A 78 -15.22 8.66 -21.92
N LEU A 79 -13.99 8.27 -22.20
CA LEU A 79 -13.62 7.50 -23.39
C LEU A 79 -14.36 6.17 -23.41
N HIS A 80 -14.32 5.41 -22.32
CA HIS A 80 -15.04 4.15 -22.19
C HIS A 80 -16.54 4.32 -22.44
N ALA A 81 -17.17 5.34 -21.84
CA ALA A 81 -18.60 5.60 -22.02
C ALA A 81 -18.96 5.97 -23.47
N ARG A 82 -18.11 6.71 -24.18
CA ARG A 82 -18.38 7.14 -25.57
C ARG A 82 -18.12 6.06 -26.61
N THR A 83 -17.10 5.24 -26.43
CA THR A 83 -16.60 4.34 -27.48
C THR A 83 -16.61 2.86 -27.11
N GLY A 84 -16.85 2.53 -25.83
CA GLY A 84 -16.70 1.18 -25.32
C GLY A 84 -15.23 0.71 -25.23
N THR A 85 -14.26 1.60 -25.44
CA THR A 85 -12.83 1.25 -25.34
C THR A 85 -12.49 0.89 -23.89
N GLU A 86 -11.84 -0.24 -23.69
CA GLU A 86 -11.33 -0.63 -22.37
C GLU A 86 -9.91 -0.09 -22.18
N VAL A 87 -9.68 0.61 -21.08
CA VAL A 87 -8.39 1.23 -20.75
C VAL A 87 -8.04 0.89 -19.31
N MET A 88 -6.76 0.65 -19.08
CA MET A 88 -6.20 0.40 -17.77
C MET A 88 -4.85 1.07 -17.68
N LEU A 89 -4.62 1.77 -16.58
CA LEU A 89 -3.43 2.56 -16.31
C LEU A 89 -2.92 2.22 -14.93
N VAL A 90 -1.62 1.96 -14.84
CA VAL A 90 -0.89 1.76 -13.59
C VAL A 90 0.18 2.84 -13.51
N ALA A 91 0.06 3.73 -12.53
CA ALA A 91 1.02 4.77 -12.24
C ALA A 91 1.76 4.45 -10.95
N VAL A 92 3.09 4.52 -10.99
CA VAL A 92 3.97 4.20 -9.85
C VAL A 92 5.06 5.26 -9.77
N ARG A 93 5.59 5.50 -8.57
CA ARG A 93 6.79 6.31 -8.40
C ARG A 93 8.03 5.57 -8.89
N SER A 94 9.03 6.34 -9.30
CA SER A 94 10.36 5.84 -9.66
C SER A 94 11.42 6.07 -8.59
N ASP A 95 11.09 6.83 -7.55
CA ASP A 95 12.00 7.20 -6.46
C ASP A 95 11.43 6.76 -5.11
N VAL A 96 12.30 6.39 -4.16
CA VAL A 96 11.91 5.95 -2.81
C VAL A 96 11.32 7.10 -1.99
N ASP A 97 11.83 8.32 -2.22
CA ASP A 97 11.50 9.53 -1.44
C ASP A 97 10.21 10.21 -1.94
N ASP A 98 9.63 9.74 -3.06
CA ASP A 98 8.36 10.23 -3.57
C ASP A 98 7.17 9.66 -2.76
N TYR A 99 6.14 10.49 -2.56
CA TYR A 99 4.96 10.12 -1.78
C TYR A 99 3.88 9.37 -2.58
N LEU A 100 4.00 9.33 -3.91
CA LEU A 100 3.02 8.69 -4.77
C LEU A 100 2.97 7.17 -4.52
N ARG A 101 1.82 6.67 -4.05
CA ARG A 101 1.57 5.22 -3.96
C ARG A 101 1.13 4.68 -5.32
N PRO A 102 1.32 3.38 -5.60
CA PRO A 102 0.81 2.77 -6.81
C PRO A 102 -0.68 3.05 -6.99
N LEU A 103 -1.03 3.74 -8.08
CA LEU A 103 -2.39 4.07 -8.45
C LEU A 103 -2.78 3.23 -9.66
N THR A 104 -3.94 2.59 -9.56
CA THR A 104 -4.52 1.78 -10.63
C THR A 104 -5.84 2.39 -11.05
N ILE A 105 -5.93 2.81 -12.31
CA ILE A 105 -7.15 3.36 -12.92
C ILE A 105 -7.59 2.38 -14.01
N PHE A 106 -8.89 2.09 -14.08
CA PHE A 106 -9.44 1.20 -15.08
C PHE A 106 -10.84 1.66 -15.51
N SER A 107 -11.18 1.41 -16.78
CA SER A 107 -12.48 1.74 -17.36
C SER A 107 -13.61 0.88 -16.81
N SER A 108 -13.34 -0.40 -16.54
CA SER A 108 -14.34 -1.37 -16.06
C SER A 108 -13.70 -2.54 -15.29
N GLU A 109 -14.52 -3.27 -14.54
CA GLU A 109 -14.15 -4.51 -13.83
C GLU A 109 -13.60 -5.61 -14.76
N ARG A 110 -13.81 -5.51 -16.09
CA ARG A 110 -13.23 -6.47 -17.04
C ARG A 110 -11.70 -6.42 -17.03
N CYS A 111 -11.11 -5.24 -16.83
CA CYS A 111 -9.66 -5.09 -16.70
C CYS A 111 -9.11 -5.85 -15.49
N LEU A 112 -9.82 -5.79 -14.36
CA LEU A 112 -9.47 -6.53 -13.14
C LEU A 112 -9.61 -8.04 -13.34
N ASN A 113 -10.71 -8.47 -13.95
CA ASN A 113 -10.95 -9.88 -14.24
C ASN A 113 -9.94 -10.46 -15.24
N PHE A 114 -9.50 -9.69 -16.23
CA PHE A 114 -8.43 -10.11 -17.14
C PHE A 114 -7.14 -10.41 -16.37
N PHE A 115 -6.77 -9.58 -15.41
CA PHE A 115 -5.60 -9.85 -14.57
C PHE A 115 -5.77 -11.12 -13.71
N ARG A 116 -6.91 -11.26 -13.05
CA ARG A 116 -7.20 -12.43 -12.20
C ARG A 116 -7.22 -13.74 -12.98
N VAL A 117 -7.91 -13.76 -14.11
CA VAL A 117 -8.15 -14.98 -14.88
C VAL A 117 -7.06 -15.21 -15.92
N GLY A 118 -6.72 -14.17 -16.70
CA GLY A 118 -5.75 -14.25 -17.80
C GLY A 118 -4.30 -14.22 -17.33
N CYS A 119 -3.98 -13.41 -16.31
CA CYS A 119 -2.62 -13.31 -15.78
C CYS A 119 -2.40 -14.09 -14.47
N ASN A 120 -3.45 -14.73 -13.92
CA ASN A 120 -3.41 -15.40 -12.62
C ASN A 120 -2.80 -14.53 -11.51
N MET A 121 -3.12 -13.23 -11.52
CA MET A 121 -2.52 -12.24 -10.64
C MET A 121 -3.49 -11.09 -10.35
N GLU A 122 -3.53 -10.62 -9.11
CA GLU A 122 -4.26 -9.39 -8.76
C GLU A 122 -3.56 -8.15 -9.34
N LEU A 123 -4.34 -7.20 -9.89
CA LEU A 123 -3.79 -5.96 -10.46
C LEU A 123 -2.98 -5.15 -9.43
N THR A 124 -3.43 -5.09 -8.19
CA THR A 124 -2.69 -4.42 -7.10
C THR A 124 -1.32 -5.06 -6.86
N ARG A 125 -1.23 -6.39 -6.97
CA ARG A 125 0.05 -7.11 -6.82
C ARG A 125 0.98 -6.82 -7.97
N PHE A 126 0.44 -6.73 -9.19
CA PHE A 126 1.20 -6.30 -10.35
C PHE A 126 1.75 -4.88 -10.14
N ALA A 127 0.92 -3.93 -9.70
CA ALA A 127 1.31 -2.55 -9.46
C ALA A 127 2.44 -2.43 -8.42
N ILE A 128 2.38 -3.18 -7.32
CA ILE A 128 3.44 -3.22 -6.29
C ILE A 128 4.76 -3.77 -6.87
N ARG A 129 4.70 -4.84 -7.66
CA ARG A 129 5.90 -5.41 -8.29
C ARG A 129 6.49 -4.47 -9.33
N PHE A 130 5.62 -3.78 -10.07
CA PHE A 130 6.02 -2.78 -11.05
C PHE A 130 6.69 -1.58 -10.39
N GLU A 131 6.13 -1.05 -9.30
CA GLU A 131 6.76 0.00 -8.50
C GLU A 131 8.12 -0.44 -7.95
N ALA A 132 8.20 -1.63 -7.34
CA ALA A 132 9.46 -2.15 -6.81
C ALA A 132 10.55 -2.26 -7.89
N TYR A 133 10.15 -2.59 -9.12
CA TYR A 133 11.05 -2.59 -10.27
C TYR A 133 11.47 -1.17 -10.68
N CYS A 134 10.54 -0.21 -10.73
CA CYS A 134 10.84 1.19 -11.07
C CYS A 134 11.78 1.84 -10.04
N VAL A 135 11.63 1.51 -8.76
CA VAL A 135 12.40 2.10 -7.66
C VAL A 135 13.75 1.41 -7.45
N SER A 136 13.83 0.09 -7.61
CA SER A 136 15.02 -0.69 -7.23
C SER A 136 15.48 -1.71 -8.28
N GLY A 137 14.93 -1.65 -9.49
CA GLY A 137 15.24 -2.59 -10.56
C GLY A 137 14.88 -4.04 -10.21
N ILE A 138 15.64 -4.97 -10.77
CA ILE A 138 15.44 -6.42 -10.59
C ILE A 138 15.52 -6.82 -9.10
N ASP A 139 16.37 -6.16 -8.33
CA ASP A 139 16.55 -6.44 -6.89
C ASP A 139 15.29 -6.16 -6.07
N GLY A 140 14.51 -5.14 -6.44
CA GLY A 140 13.23 -4.83 -5.80
C GLY A 140 12.20 -5.96 -5.98
N VAL A 141 12.12 -6.51 -7.19
CA VAL A 141 11.19 -7.61 -7.51
C VAL A 141 11.63 -8.91 -6.84
N ALA A 142 12.93 -9.21 -6.85
CA ALA A 142 13.48 -10.42 -6.23
C ALA A 142 13.28 -10.41 -4.70
N ARG A 143 13.52 -9.27 -4.03
CA ARG A 143 13.27 -9.13 -2.58
C ARG A 143 11.79 -9.33 -2.23
N ASN A 144 10.87 -8.75 -3.02
CA ASN A 144 9.43 -8.97 -2.83
C ASN A 144 9.05 -10.45 -2.98
N TYR A 145 9.61 -11.16 -3.97
CA TYR A 145 9.35 -12.58 -4.16
C TYR A 145 9.81 -13.43 -2.97
N VAL A 146 11.00 -13.14 -2.41
CA VAL A 146 11.53 -13.83 -1.23
C VAL A 146 10.66 -13.53 -0.01
N GLN A 147 10.31 -12.26 0.23
CA GLN A 147 9.45 -11.85 1.35
C GLN A 147 8.07 -12.50 1.26
N GLU A 148 7.43 -12.51 0.09
CA GLU A 148 6.16 -13.21 -0.12
C GLU A 148 6.26 -14.71 0.18
N THR A 149 7.39 -15.34 -0.17
CA THR A 149 7.61 -16.76 0.09
C THR A 149 7.74 -17.02 1.59
N VAL A 150 8.49 -16.18 2.32
CA VAL A 150 8.60 -16.25 3.79
C VAL A 150 7.24 -16.03 4.45
N GLN A 151 6.46 -15.06 3.97
CA GLN A 151 5.12 -14.80 4.49
C GLN A 151 4.20 -16.01 4.29
N MET A 152 4.19 -16.63 3.11
CA MET A 152 3.41 -17.85 2.89
C MET A 152 3.85 -19.02 3.78
N LYS A 153 5.16 -19.21 4.01
CA LYS A 153 5.65 -20.21 4.97
C LYS A 153 5.09 -19.97 6.37
N SER A 154 5.09 -18.72 6.82
CA SER A 154 4.56 -18.30 8.12
C SER A 154 3.04 -18.52 8.23
N GLU A 155 2.28 -18.16 7.18
CA GLU A 155 0.84 -18.38 7.11
C GLU A 155 0.48 -19.88 7.20
N VAL A 156 1.18 -20.73 6.45
CA VAL A 156 0.98 -22.18 6.48
C VAL A 156 1.33 -22.75 7.86
N ALA A 157 2.45 -22.35 8.46
CA ALA A 157 2.82 -22.79 9.79
C ALA A 157 1.77 -22.41 10.85
N SER A 158 1.23 -21.19 10.76
CA SER A 158 0.15 -20.70 11.63
C SER A 158 -1.13 -21.50 11.44
N LEU A 159 -1.47 -21.84 10.19
CA LEU A 159 -2.67 -22.63 9.88
C LEU A 159 -2.57 -24.06 10.42
N ILE A 160 -1.42 -24.71 10.24
CA ILE A 160 -1.15 -26.05 10.79
C ILE A 160 -1.24 -26.02 12.32
N ALA A 161 -0.62 -25.04 12.96
CA ALA A 161 -0.66 -24.88 14.42
C ALA A 161 -2.09 -24.64 14.92
N ALA A 162 -2.89 -23.83 14.23
CA ALA A 162 -4.28 -23.57 14.60
C ALA A 162 -5.16 -24.83 14.48
N GLN A 163 -5.01 -25.61 13.41
CA GLN A 163 -5.74 -26.87 13.28
C GLN A 163 -5.33 -27.91 14.33
N LEU A 164 -4.03 -28.01 14.63
CA LEU A 164 -3.55 -28.89 15.70
C LEU A 164 -4.12 -28.44 17.05
N ALA A 165 -4.09 -27.14 17.36
CA ALA A 165 -4.61 -26.57 18.60
C ALA A 165 -6.11 -26.82 18.82
N ALA A 166 -6.89 -26.95 17.75
CA ALA A 166 -8.31 -27.33 17.83
C ALA A 166 -8.53 -28.76 18.35
N GLY A 167 -7.57 -29.68 18.10
CA GLY A 167 -7.60 -31.05 18.61
C GLY A 167 -6.76 -31.25 19.88
N CYS A 168 -5.66 -30.51 20.03
CA CYS A 168 -4.70 -30.61 21.13
C CYS A 168 -3.84 -29.34 21.22
N LYS A 169 -3.83 -28.66 22.38
CA LYS A 169 -3.03 -27.44 22.61
C LYS A 169 -1.54 -27.75 22.84
N VAL A 170 -0.85 -28.22 21.80
CA VAL A 170 0.58 -28.57 21.85
C VAL A 170 1.30 -28.00 20.64
N ARG A 171 2.58 -27.64 20.84
CA ARG A 171 3.45 -27.21 19.74
C ARG A 171 3.81 -28.43 18.88
N ILE A 172 3.62 -28.32 17.57
CA ILE A 172 3.96 -29.39 16.63
C ILE A 172 5.46 -29.71 16.66
N SER A 173 5.79 -30.99 16.74
CA SER A 173 7.13 -31.52 16.52
C SER A 173 7.15 -32.22 15.17
N TYR A 174 7.92 -31.71 14.21
CA TYR A 174 8.01 -32.30 12.87
C TYR A 174 9.00 -33.46 12.78
N GLN A 175 10.02 -33.49 13.65
CA GLN A 175 11.04 -34.55 13.67
C GLN A 175 10.55 -35.81 14.40
N ASP A 176 9.84 -35.63 15.52
CA ASP A 176 9.36 -36.72 16.38
C ASP A 176 7.83 -36.69 16.50
N PHE A 177 7.11 -36.53 15.38
CA PHE A 177 5.66 -36.36 15.40
C PHE A 177 4.95 -37.54 16.10
N ASP A 178 5.32 -38.76 15.75
CA ASP A 178 4.67 -39.97 16.28
C ASP A 178 4.84 -40.10 17.80
N ARG A 179 6.05 -39.84 18.30
CA ARG A 179 6.35 -39.95 19.73
C ARG A 179 5.80 -38.76 20.53
N ALA A 180 5.87 -37.56 19.98
CA ALA A 180 5.50 -36.33 20.69
C ALA A 180 4.00 -36.03 20.63
N ILE A 181 3.34 -36.39 19.54
CA ILE A 181 1.94 -36.07 19.25
C ILE A 181 1.09 -37.33 19.24
N THR A 182 1.36 -38.30 18.36
CA THR A 182 0.50 -39.48 18.18
C THR A 182 0.40 -40.31 19.46
N LEU A 183 1.54 -40.68 20.06
CA LEU A 183 1.59 -41.52 21.28
C LEU A 183 0.97 -40.85 22.51
N LYS A 184 1.06 -39.51 22.62
CA LYS A 184 0.60 -38.79 23.82
C LYS A 184 -0.83 -38.30 23.74
N HIS A 185 -1.28 -37.98 22.54
CA HIS A 185 -2.54 -37.29 22.30
C HIS A 185 -3.48 -38.06 21.38
N SER A 186 -3.05 -39.20 20.84
CA SER A 186 -3.79 -40.04 19.89
C SER A 186 -4.23 -39.22 18.67
N VAL A 187 -3.38 -38.31 18.19
CA VAL A 187 -3.66 -37.47 17.01
C VAL A 187 -2.75 -37.88 15.86
N VAL A 188 -3.33 -38.20 14.72
CA VAL A 188 -2.63 -38.50 13.47
C VAL A 188 -2.84 -37.40 12.45
N LEU A 189 -1.87 -37.25 11.55
CA LEU A 189 -1.96 -36.37 10.39
C LEU A 189 -2.38 -37.19 9.17
N GLU A 190 -3.49 -36.81 8.54
CA GLU A 190 -3.98 -37.44 7.31
C GLU A 190 -3.77 -36.52 6.11
N GLY A 191 -3.45 -37.11 4.95
CA GLY A 191 -3.48 -36.43 3.66
C GLY A 191 -2.43 -35.33 3.46
N TRP A 192 -1.26 -35.48 4.10
CA TRP A 192 -0.11 -34.62 3.82
C TRP A 192 0.29 -34.74 2.33
N PRO A 193 0.38 -33.63 1.58
CA PRO A 193 0.49 -33.67 0.13
C PRO A 193 1.92 -33.74 -0.42
N LEU A 194 2.95 -33.69 0.43
CA LEU A 194 4.36 -33.71 0.01
C LEU A 194 5.02 -35.04 0.37
N ASP A 195 6.09 -35.41 -0.35
CA ASP A 195 6.79 -36.68 -0.13
C ASP A 195 7.39 -36.82 1.27
N LYS A 196 7.81 -35.69 1.86
CA LYS A 196 8.40 -35.65 3.20
C LYS A 196 7.55 -34.78 4.12
N PHE A 197 7.26 -35.31 5.30
CA PHE A 197 6.70 -34.52 6.40
C PHE A 197 7.81 -33.64 7.00
N CYS A 198 7.62 -32.32 6.93
CA CYS A 198 8.61 -31.35 7.40
C CYS A 198 7.95 -30.03 7.81
N SER A 199 8.73 -29.18 8.48
CA SER A 199 8.28 -27.83 8.81
C SER A 199 8.06 -27.01 7.53
N PRO A 200 7.03 -26.16 7.46
CA PRO A 200 6.84 -25.23 6.34
C PRO A 200 8.07 -24.37 6.02
N SER A 201 8.90 -24.07 7.04
CA SER A 201 10.16 -23.35 6.86
C SER A 201 11.18 -24.11 6.00
N ASP A 202 11.19 -25.44 6.07
CA ASP A 202 12.15 -26.32 5.40
C ASP A 202 11.72 -26.67 3.97
N ILE A 203 10.53 -26.26 3.54
CA ILE A 203 10.03 -26.52 2.19
C ILE A 203 10.79 -25.62 1.19
N PRO A 204 11.47 -26.20 0.18
CA PRO A 204 12.36 -25.44 -0.69
C PRO A 204 11.61 -24.62 -1.75
N THR A 205 10.50 -25.14 -2.28
CA THR A 205 9.80 -24.49 -3.40
C THR A 205 8.50 -23.80 -2.98
N ARG A 206 8.21 -22.68 -3.63
CA ARG A 206 6.95 -21.93 -3.47
C ARG A 206 5.72 -22.74 -3.92
N ASN A 207 5.91 -23.58 -4.93
CA ASN A 207 4.84 -24.44 -5.43
C ASN A 207 4.41 -25.45 -4.35
N ASP A 208 5.36 -26.11 -3.70
CA ASP A 208 5.08 -27.08 -2.64
C ASP A 208 4.41 -26.42 -1.43
N ILE A 209 4.80 -25.19 -1.07
CA ILE A 209 4.14 -24.41 -0.01
C ILE A 209 2.70 -24.09 -0.39
N THR A 210 2.45 -23.77 -1.67
CA THR A 210 1.09 -23.47 -2.17
C THR A 210 0.22 -24.72 -2.14
N ILE A 211 0.73 -25.85 -2.62
CA ILE A 211 0.05 -27.16 -2.55
C ILE A 211 -0.31 -27.50 -1.11
N LEU A 212 0.65 -27.35 -0.19
CA LEU A 212 0.45 -27.60 1.22
C LEU A 212 -0.65 -26.71 1.82
N ARG A 213 -0.60 -25.41 1.52
CA ARG A 213 -1.62 -24.43 1.96
C ARG A 213 -3.01 -24.83 1.50
N GLU A 214 -3.15 -25.14 0.22
CA GLU A 214 -4.46 -25.51 -0.36
C GLU A 214 -4.94 -26.88 0.16
N ALA A 215 -4.05 -27.83 0.42
CA ALA A 215 -4.43 -29.12 1.02
C ALA A 215 -5.05 -28.93 2.41
N PHE A 216 -4.46 -28.09 3.26
CA PHE A 216 -5.00 -27.82 4.58
C PHE A 216 -6.28 -26.95 4.55
N ARG A 217 -6.37 -25.98 3.64
CA ARG A 217 -7.59 -25.15 3.46
C ARG A 217 -8.78 -25.96 2.94
N SER A 218 -8.53 -26.88 2.00
CA SER A 218 -9.56 -27.78 1.45
C SER A 218 -9.89 -28.96 2.36
N GLY A 219 -9.18 -29.13 3.48
CA GLY A 219 -9.37 -30.26 4.40
C GLY A 219 -8.85 -31.60 3.89
N ARG A 220 -8.11 -31.61 2.77
CA ARG A 220 -7.38 -32.79 2.27
C ARG A 220 -6.28 -33.20 3.24
N ALA A 221 -5.58 -32.21 3.80
CA ALA A 221 -4.67 -32.40 4.93
C ALA A 221 -5.36 -31.96 6.22
N ARG A 222 -5.37 -32.81 7.25
CA ARG A 222 -5.98 -32.49 8.54
C ARG A 222 -5.42 -33.35 9.68
N PHE A 223 -5.55 -32.84 10.90
CA PHE A 223 -5.31 -33.62 12.11
C PHE A 223 -6.60 -34.32 12.55
N ARG A 224 -6.52 -35.63 12.81
CA ARG A 224 -7.64 -36.44 13.30
C ARG A 224 -7.23 -37.17 14.57
N ARG A 225 -8.15 -37.23 15.54
CA ARG A 225 -7.98 -38.06 16.74
C ARG A 225 -8.36 -39.50 16.44
N LEU A 226 -7.48 -40.44 16.80
CA LEU A 226 -7.73 -41.87 16.73
C LEU A 226 -8.75 -42.28 17.80
N SER A 227 -9.62 -43.21 17.44
CA SER A 227 -10.46 -43.93 18.40
C SER A 227 -9.61 -44.93 19.21
N THR A 228 -10.12 -45.40 20.35
CA THR A 228 -9.40 -46.36 21.22
C THR A 228 -8.94 -47.59 20.46
N LYS A 229 -9.79 -48.13 19.58
CA LYS A 229 -9.48 -49.30 18.76
C LYS A 229 -8.39 -49.01 17.71
N GLU A 230 -8.51 -47.89 16.99
CA GLU A 230 -7.49 -47.49 16.01
C GLU A 230 -6.14 -47.17 16.66
N TYR A 231 -6.15 -46.70 17.92
CA TYR A 231 -4.92 -46.43 18.67
C TYR A 231 -4.23 -47.71 19.17
N GLU A 232 -4.99 -48.76 19.48
CA GLU A 232 -4.43 -50.08 19.81
C GLU A 232 -3.84 -50.77 18.57
N ASP A 233 -4.40 -50.50 17.38
CA ASP A 233 -3.95 -51.04 16.09
C ASP A 233 -2.78 -50.25 15.45
N TRP A 234 -2.51 -49.02 15.91
CA TRP A 234 -1.44 -48.13 15.41
C TRP A 234 -0.09 -48.41 16.05
#